data_AF-F0IHT9-F1
#
_entry.id   AF-F0IHT9-F1
#
_cell.length_a   1.000
_cell.length_b   1.000
_cell.length_c   1.000
_cell.angle_alpha   90.00
_cell.angle_beta   90.00
_cell.angle_gamma   90.00
#
_symmetry.space_group_name_H-M   'P 1'
#
loop_
_entity.id
_entity.type
_entity.pdbx_description
1 polymer ?
#
loop_
_entity_poly.entity_id
_entity_poly.type
_entity_poly.pdbx_seq_one_letter_code
_entity_poly.pdbx_strand_id
1 'polypeptide(L)'
;MQIIQKTTRITAKEEVQGISVMYSYEFEKDQNPQAVAFSVQKNIETQGSYSYLQGTVTEHDFNMQNNNFQLSDIDLIKHIHTTCTAIIKGESNEKPKANDTKK
;
A
#
# COMPACT_ATOMS: atom_id res chain seq x y z
N MET A 1 33.39 -14.22 1.39
CA MET A 1 32.17 -14.26 2.23
C MET A 1 31.08 -13.52 1.47
N GLN A 2 30.00 -14.18 1.05
CA GLN A 2 28.87 -13.53 0.38
C GLN A 2 27.79 -13.25 1.42
N ILE A 3 27.36 -12.00 1.52
CA ILE A 3 26.20 -11.62 2.34
C ILE A 3 24.98 -11.81 1.44
N ILE A 4 24.21 -12.86 1.67
CA ILE A 4 22.91 -13.04 0.99
C ILE A 4 21.93 -12.08 1.67
N GLN A 5 21.54 -11.01 0.98
CA GLN A 5 20.42 -10.16 1.38
C GLN A 5 19.12 -10.88 1.04
N LYS A 6 18.24 -11.05 2.03
CA LYS A 6 16.92 -11.66 1.86
C LYS A 6 15.87 -10.56 2.01
N THR A 7 15.34 -10.11 0.88
CA THR A 7 14.26 -9.13 0.81
C THR A 7 12.92 -9.85 0.73
N THR A 8 11.98 -9.46 1.60
CA THR A 8 10.59 -9.92 1.54
C THR A 8 9.76 -8.84 0.88
N ARG A 9 8.92 -9.23 -0.09
CA ARG A 9 7.96 -8.34 -0.75
C ARG A 9 6.55 -8.77 -0.44
N ILE A 10 5.70 -7.80 -0.08
CA ILE A 10 4.30 -8.01 0.24
C ILE A 10 3.44 -7.15 -0.67
N THR A 11 2.33 -7.73 -1.11
CA THR A 11 1.20 -6.99 -1.68
C THR A 11 -0.05 -7.29 -0.86
N ALA A 12 -0.73 -6.26 -0.39
CA ALA A 12 -1.99 -6.35 0.33
C ALA A 12 -3.08 -5.59 -0.42
N LYS A 13 -4.33 -6.01 -0.28
CA LYS A 13 -5.48 -5.38 -0.91
C LYS A 13 -6.61 -5.27 0.10
N GLU A 14 -7.25 -4.11 0.15
CA GLU A 14 -8.47 -3.89 0.91
C GLU A 14 -9.53 -3.17 0.07
N GLU A 15 -10.77 -3.20 0.53
CA GLU A 15 -11.86 -2.44 -0.04
C GLU A 15 -12.36 -1.42 0.98
N VAL A 16 -12.34 -0.14 0.63
CA VAL A 16 -12.75 0.98 1.46
C VAL A 16 -13.88 1.70 0.72
N GLN A 17 -15.10 1.64 1.24
CA GLN A 17 -16.27 2.31 0.63
C GLN A 17 -16.52 1.91 -0.84
N GLY A 18 -16.30 0.64 -1.19
CA GLY A 18 -16.42 0.14 -2.58
C GLY A 18 -15.26 0.52 -3.50
N ILE A 19 -14.19 1.10 -2.94
CA ILE A 19 -12.97 1.46 -3.67
C ILE A 19 -11.87 0.48 -3.28
N SER A 20 -11.19 -0.07 -4.28
CA SER A 20 -10.12 -1.04 -4.06
C SER A 20 -8.80 -0.31 -3.83
N VAL A 21 -8.17 -0.54 -2.68
CA VAL A 21 -6.82 -0.04 -2.37
C VAL A 21 -5.84 -1.19 -2.33
N MET A 22 -4.72 -1.03 -3.02
CA MET A 22 -3.60 -1.97 -3.00
C MET A 22 -2.40 -1.31 -2.36
N TYR A 23 -1.72 -2.04 -1.48
CA TYR A 23 -0.46 -1.66 -0.86
C TYR A 23 0.63 -2.61 -1.30
N SER A 24 1.82 -2.10 -1.59
CA SER A 24 3.00 -2.89 -1.90
C SER A 24 4.19 -2.34 -1.14
N TYR A 25 4.93 -3.22 -0.48
CA TYR A 25 6.11 -2.83 0.29
C TYR A 25 7.11 -3.97 0.38
N GLU A 26 8.34 -3.61 0.70
CA GLU A 26 9.44 -4.55 0.89
C GLU A 26 10.24 -4.22 2.14
N PHE A 27 10.85 -5.24 2.71
CA PHE A 27 11.66 -5.11 3.90
C PHE A 27 12.71 -6.22 3.96
N GLU A 28 13.82 -5.94 4.64
CA GLU A 28 14.86 -6.91 4.89
C GLU A 28 14.66 -7.61 6.23
N LYS A 29 14.63 -8.94 6.23
CA LYS A 29 14.55 -9.77 7.44
C LYS A 29 13.44 -9.31 8.40
N ASP A 30 13.79 -8.97 9.64
CA ASP A 30 12.88 -8.56 10.73
C ASP A 30 12.77 -7.03 10.84
N GLN A 31 13.22 -6.28 9.83
CA GLN A 31 13.03 -4.83 9.78
C GLN A 31 11.63 -4.48 9.30
N ASN A 32 11.16 -3.30 9.70
CA ASN A 32 9.96 -2.73 9.13
C ASN A 32 10.24 -2.15 7.73
N PRO A 33 9.21 -2.07 6.86
CA PRO A 33 9.34 -1.41 5.57
C PRO A 33 9.69 0.07 5.72
N GLN A 34 10.63 0.56 4.93
CA GLN A 34 10.97 1.99 4.91
C GLN A 34 9.97 2.82 4.08
N ALA A 35 9.28 2.17 3.16
CA ALA A 35 8.31 2.79 2.27
C ALA A 35 7.17 1.82 1.94
N VAL A 36 5.97 2.38 1.76
CA VAL A 36 4.80 1.66 1.29
C VAL A 36 4.25 2.38 0.07
N ALA A 37 4.25 1.69 -1.07
CA ALA A 37 3.54 2.15 -2.25
C ALA A 37 2.06 1.81 -2.12
N PHE A 38 1.19 2.72 -2.55
CA PHE A 38 -0.24 2.48 -2.61
C PHE A 38 -0.79 2.82 -3.99
N SER A 39 -1.86 2.13 -4.38
CA SER A 39 -2.67 2.50 -5.54
C SER A 39 -4.14 2.25 -5.28
N VAL A 40 -4.97 3.13 -5.79
CA VAL A 40 -6.42 3.11 -5.61
C VAL A 40 -7.05 2.95 -6.97
N GLN A 41 -7.83 1.88 -7.09
CA GLN A 41 -8.58 1.55 -8.28
C GLN A 41 -10.06 1.80 -8.04
N LYS A 42 -10.66 2.60 -8.92
CA LYS A 42 -12.11 2.74 -8.98
C LYS A 42 -12.63 1.74 -10.00
N ASN A 43 -13.59 0.91 -9.59
CA ASN A 43 -14.32 0.09 -10.54
C ASN A 43 -15.40 0.98 -11.17
N ILE A 44 -15.24 1.33 -12.44
CA ILE A 44 -16.33 1.93 -13.22
C ILE A 44 -16.91 0.81 -14.07
N GLU A 45 -18.18 0.46 -13.81
CA GLU A 45 -18.90 -0.65 -14.45
C GLU A 45 -18.82 -0.62 -15.98
N THR A 46 -18.64 0.56 -16.59
CA THR A 46 -18.59 0.77 -18.03
C THR A 46 -17.19 0.90 -18.63
N GLN A 47 -16.13 1.09 -17.82
CA GLN A 47 -14.78 1.41 -18.31
C GLN A 47 -13.66 0.51 -17.76
N GLY A 48 -13.99 -0.44 -16.89
CA GLY A 48 -13.00 -1.29 -16.21
C GLY A 48 -12.35 -0.59 -15.01
N SER A 49 -11.34 -1.23 -14.42
CA SER A 49 -10.61 -0.69 -13.27
C SER A 49 -9.46 0.20 -13.75
N TYR A 50 -9.43 1.47 -13.35
CA TYR A 50 -8.27 2.35 -13.56
C TYR A 50 -7.77 2.91 -12.23
N SER A 51 -6.44 3.05 -12.13
CA SER A 51 -5.82 3.66 -10.96
C SER A 51 -5.90 5.18 -11.09
N TYR A 52 -6.56 5.85 -10.16
CA TYR A 52 -6.76 7.30 -10.20
C TYR A 52 -5.99 8.05 -9.10
N LEU A 53 -5.60 7.32 -8.05
CA LEU A 53 -4.77 7.79 -6.97
C LEU A 53 -3.67 6.77 -6.74
N GLN A 54 -2.42 7.21 -6.66
CA GLN A 54 -1.29 6.34 -6.33
C GLN A 54 -0.19 7.15 -5.67
N GLY A 55 0.70 6.49 -4.97
CA GLY A 55 1.79 7.19 -4.32
C GLY A 55 2.66 6.28 -3.47
N THR A 56 3.56 6.93 -2.73
CA THR A 56 4.45 6.28 -1.78
C THR A 56 4.41 7.04 -0.48
N VAL A 57 4.30 6.29 0.61
CA VAL A 57 4.39 6.81 1.97
C VAL A 57 5.71 6.35 2.57
N THR A 58 6.38 7.25 3.26
CA THR A 58 7.55 6.97 4.10
C THR A 58 7.27 7.48 5.51
N GLU A 59 8.19 7.29 6.45
CA GLU A 59 8.05 7.85 7.80
C GLU A 59 7.95 9.39 7.81
N HIS A 60 8.50 10.05 6.79
CA HIS A 60 8.65 11.51 6.77
C HIS A 60 7.90 12.20 5.63
N ASP A 61 7.32 11.43 4.70
CA ASP A 61 6.73 11.99 3.49
C ASP A 61 5.52 11.19 3.00
N PHE A 62 4.58 11.90 2.39
CA PHE A 62 3.40 11.36 1.75
C PHE A 62 3.33 11.89 0.31
N ASN A 63 4.02 11.18 -0.60
CA ASN A 63 4.08 11.58 -1.99
C ASN A 63 2.94 10.91 -2.77
N MET A 64 2.01 11.73 -3.26
CA MET A 64 0.78 11.28 -3.90
C MET A 64 0.62 11.91 -5.28
N GLN A 65 0.41 11.05 -6.28
CA GLN A 65 -0.06 11.44 -7.60
C GLN A 65 -1.59 11.34 -7.60
N ASN A 66 -2.23 12.50 -7.73
CA ASN A 66 -3.68 12.60 -7.86
C ASN A 66 -4.00 13.44 -9.10
N ASN A 67 -4.46 12.77 -10.16
CA ASN A 67 -4.80 13.44 -11.41
C ASN A 67 -6.20 14.06 -11.41
N ASN A 68 -7.05 13.74 -10.42
CA ASN A 68 -8.43 14.20 -10.36
C ASN A 68 -8.94 14.24 -8.91
N PHE A 69 -8.40 15.14 -8.10
CA PHE A 69 -8.75 15.23 -6.68
C PHE A 69 -10.23 15.57 -6.48
N GLN A 70 -10.94 14.74 -5.71
CA GLN A 70 -12.29 15.02 -5.25
C GLN A 70 -12.30 15.20 -3.72
N LEU A 71 -13.10 16.13 -3.20
CA LEU A 71 -13.23 16.32 -1.75
C LEU A 71 -13.70 15.05 -1.03
N SER A 72 -14.47 14.19 -1.69
CA SER A 72 -14.88 12.88 -1.19
C SER A 72 -13.73 11.91 -0.96
N ASP A 73 -12.57 12.13 -1.60
CA ASP A 73 -11.39 11.26 -1.43
C ASP A 73 -10.61 11.58 -0.15
N ILE A 74 -10.92 12.66 0.59
CA ILE A 74 -10.14 13.09 1.77
C ILE A 74 -10.09 11.98 2.83
N ASP A 75 -11.21 11.34 3.13
CA ASP A 75 -11.26 10.30 4.17
C ASP A 75 -10.54 9.02 3.70
N LEU A 76 -10.62 8.71 2.42
CA LEU A 76 -9.85 7.62 1.81
C LEU A 76 -8.34 7.89 1.90
N ILE A 77 -7.90 9.10 1.56
CA ILE A 77 -6.50 9.52 1.63
C ILE A 77 -5.98 9.43 3.08
N LYS A 78 -6.78 9.87 4.06
CA LYS A 78 -6.43 9.74 5.49
C LYS A 78 -6.31 8.28 5.93
N HIS A 79 -7.23 7.43 5.48
CA HIS A 79 -7.18 5.99 5.73
C HIS A 79 -5.90 5.38 5.17
N ILE A 80 -5.59 5.64 3.89
CA ILE A 80 -4.37 5.19 3.22
C ILE A 80 -3.11 5.63 3.98
N HIS A 81 -3.02 6.91 4.34
CA HIS A 81 -1.87 7.44 5.07
C HIS A 81 -1.71 6.75 6.43
N THR A 82 -2.81 6.54 7.15
CA THR A 82 -2.81 5.86 8.45
C THR A 82 -2.37 4.40 8.32
N THR A 83 -2.92 3.67 7.34
CA THR A 83 -2.57 2.27 7.07
C THR A 83 -1.10 2.13 6.68
N CYS A 84 -0.61 2.95 5.75
CA CYS A 84 0.80 2.93 5.36
C CYS A 84 1.74 3.26 6.54
N THR A 85 1.38 4.24 7.37
CA THR A 85 2.16 4.59 8.56
C THR A 85 2.20 3.44 9.57
N ALA A 86 1.08 2.76 9.79
CA ALA A 86 1.02 1.60 10.66
C ALA A 86 1.89 0.44 10.14
N ILE A 87 1.93 0.22 8.83
CA ILE A 87 2.81 -0.78 8.20
C ILE A 87 4.28 -0.43 8.44
N ILE A 88 4.68 0.83 8.20
CA ILE A 88 6.06 1.33 8.39
C ILE A 88 6.49 1.23 9.86
N LYS A 89 5.57 1.46 10.79
CA LYS A 89 5.85 1.34 12.23
C LYS A 89 5.79 -0.10 12.74
N GLY A 90 5.32 -1.06 11.94
CA GLY A 90 5.09 -2.43 12.38
C GLY A 90 3.90 -2.57 13.34
N GLU A 91 3.00 -1.59 13.37
CA GLU A 91 1.79 -1.52 14.20
C GLU A 91 0.59 -2.20 13.52
N SER A 92 0.70 -2.57 12.24
CA SER A 92 -0.34 -3.33 11.54
C SER A 92 -0.50 -4.72 12.16
N ASN A 93 -1.57 -4.90 12.94
CA ASN A 93 -1.97 -6.17 13.56
C ASN A 93 -2.24 -7.29 12.54
N GLU A 94 -2.55 -6.93 11.29
CA GLU A 94 -2.47 -7.87 10.18
C GLU A 94 -1.03 -7.87 9.67
N LYS A 95 -0.19 -8.76 10.21
CA LYS A 95 0.86 -9.33 9.37
C LYS A 95 0.12 -9.91 8.16
N PRO A 96 0.30 -9.39 6.94
CA PRO A 96 -0.34 -9.99 5.79
C PRO A 96 0.12 -11.43 5.76
N LYS A 97 -0.85 -12.35 5.62
CA LYS A 97 -0.52 -13.73 5.28
C LYS A 97 0.35 -13.65 4.05
N ALA A 98 1.64 -13.95 4.20
CA ALA A 98 2.50 -14.19 3.06
C ALA A 98 1.75 -15.23 2.22
N ASN A 99 1.38 -14.88 1.00
CA ASN A 99 1.02 -15.91 0.05
C ASN A 99 2.29 -16.72 -0.15
N ASP A 100 2.41 -17.82 0.60
CA ASP A 100 3.36 -18.90 0.36
C ASP A 100 3.10 -19.41 -1.05
N THR A 101 3.72 -18.74 -2.04
CA THR A 101 3.84 -19.28 -3.38
C THR A 101 4.89 -20.38 -3.28
N LYS A 102 4.47 -21.55 -2.78
CA LYS A 102 5.19 -22.79 -3.08
C LYS A 102 5.04 -23.04 -4.57
N LYS A 103 6.14 -22.94 -5.31
CA LYS A 103 6.31 -23.67 -6.55
C LYS A 103 7.72 -24.22 -6.62
#